data_AF-A0A0C2GVF1-F1
#
_entry.id   AF-A0A0C2GVF1-F1
#
_cell.length_a   1.000
_cell.length_b   1.000
_cell.length_c   1.000
_cell.angle_alpha   90.00
_cell.angle_beta   90.00
_cell.angle_gamma   90.00
#
_symmetry.space_group_name_H-M   'P 1'
#
loop_
_entity.id
_entity.type
_entity.pdbx_description
1 polymer ?
#
loop_
_entity_poly.entity_id
_entity_poly.type
_entity_poly.pdbx_seq_one_letter_code
_entity_poly.pdbx_strand_id
1 'polypeptide(L)'
;MLMEEVYTKSCEGRMWALVRLTAGLLNKHLEELGKAVTHLLVRQKQITVGMPSKKEEAITCPKTNEELKEIMHRAYSDDPNAFMLSQEIIVSLGSLVRTEPKLFVEMFRLRIGLIIQVLASELARIKNLSAADAAENLMTISPFELKSMMFSLLSGRLLEEFVDDAEAARETRTGIGSFRRHIEERKSVRKSTRSLSGDTKKLTEHTPEDEDDEELSEDDFQFGIWLRHRRIDGALNRVPNNFYAALWDTVNRLPHGVRINDTILHWGLTQEMTRREMKFALEVEQALNRIAEPEYREMVVEALWLLGRLDKLVQSEEPNIPRDRPLDVDAVLRKANAIFVEHNREMGTIVLECCASGKQCDGARGLCRHLYDSAPAGEYGTSHYIIKAMILMFT
;
A
#
# COMPACT_ATOMS: atom_id res chain seq x y z
N MET A 1 -9.29 36.57 20.45
CA MET A 1 -9.38 37.77 19.58
C MET A 1 -8.21 37.81 18.60
N LEU A 2 -6.94 37.86 19.04
CA LEU A 2 -5.79 37.86 18.14
C LEU A 2 -5.70 36.61 17.24
N MET A 3 -5.89 35.40 17.80
CA MET A 3 -5.74 34.17 17.02
C MET A 3 -6.83 33.97 15.95
N GLU A 4 -8.05 34.45 16.20
CA GLU A 4 -9.14 34.48 15.21
C GLU A 4 -8.83 35.45 14.06
N GLU A 5 -8.22 36.60 14.37
CA GLU A 5 -7.74 37.55 13.37
C GLU A 5 -6.61 36.96 12.52
N VAL A 6 -5.63 36.31 13.14
CA VAL A 6 -4.55 35.62 12.42
C VAL A 6 -5.10 34.51 11.53
N TYR A 7 -6.07 33.73 12.01
CA TYR A 7 -6.76 32.72 11.19
C TYR A 7 -7.42 33.36 9.96
N THR A 8 -8.22 34.42 10.17
CA THR A 8 -8.94 35.11 9.09
C THR A 8 -7.97 35.69 8.05
N LYS A 9 -6.90 36.35 8.49
CA LYS A 9 -5.86 36.88 7.61
C LYS A 9 -5.08 35.79 6.88
N SER A 10 -4.86 34.65 7.54
CA SER A 10 -4.21 33.49 6.92
C SER A 10 -5.07 32.85 5.84
N CYS A 11 -6.39 32.81 6.03
CA CYS A 11 -7.34 32.37 5.00
C CYS A 11 -7.33 33.31 3.79
N GLU A 12 -7.37 34.63 4.01
CA GLU A 12 -7.29 35.65 2.94
C GLU A 12 -5.98 35.51 2.14
N GLY A 13 -4.86 35.31 2.83
CA GLY A 13 -3.54 35.12 2.24
C GLY A 13 -3.24 33.71 1.71
N ARG A 14 -4.17 32.76 1.84
CA ARG A 14 -4.00 31.33 1.46
C ARG A 14 -2.76 30.69 2.09
N MET A 15 -2.40 31.10 3.30
CA MET A 15 -1.25 30.57 4.03
C MET A 15 -1.64 29.26 4.75
N TRP A 16 -1.75 28.16 4.00
CA TRP A 16 -2.38 26.91 4.46
C TRP A 16 -1.79 26.34 5.75
N ALA A 17 -0.47 26.42 5.94
CA ALA A 17 0.16 25.97 7.18
C ALA A 17 -0.32 26.78 8.40
N LEU A 18 -0.42 28.10 8.27
CA LEU A 18 -0.94 28.96 9.32
C LEU A 18 -2.45 28.77 9.52
N VAL A 19 -3.21 28.54 8.44
CA VAL A 19 -4.64 28.22 8.51
C VAL A 19 -4.85 26.95 9.35
N ARG A 20 -4.13 25.86 9.05
CA ARG A 20 -4.23 24.59 9.81
C ARG A 20 -3.81 24.77 11.26
N LEU A 21 -2.67 25.42 11.51
CA LEU A 21 -2.16 25.65 12.87
C LEU A 21 -3.15 26.46 13.71
N THR A 22 -3.60 27.60 13.19
CA THR A 22 -4.51 28.49 13.93
C THR A 22 -5.90 27.88 14.10
N ALA A 23 -6.43 27.18 13.09
CA ALA A 23 -7.68 26.45 13.21
C ALA A 23 -7.59 25.32 14.26
N GLY A 24 -6.48 24.59 14.30
CA GLY A 24 -6.24 23.54 15.29
C GLY A 24 -6.15 24.11 16.71
N LEU A 25 -5.40 25.20 16.90
CA LEU A 25 -5.29 25.87 18.20
C LEU A 25 -6.63 26.46 18.68
N LEU A 26 -7.47 26.94 17.76
CA LEU A 26 -8.83 27.40 18.03
C LEU A 26 -9.84 26.25 18.18
N ASN A 27 -9.40 24.98 18.03
CA ASN A 27 -10.26 23.80 18.02
C ASN A 27 -11.44 23.95 17.04
N LYS A 28 -11.19 24.53 15.86
CA LYS A 28 -12.21 24.65 14.80
C LYS A 28 -12.53 23.29 14.21
N HIS A 29 -13.80 23.11 13.87
CA HIS A 29 -14.32 21.86 13.30
C HIS A 29 -14.84 22.12 11.90
N LEU A 30 -14.54 21.23 10.96
CA LEU A 30 -15.10 21.30 9.62
C LEU A 30 -16.57 20.88 9.67
N GLU A 31 -17.47 21.74 9.17
CA GLU A 31 -18.92 21.48 9.16
C GLU A 31 -19.30 20.18 8.43
N GLU A 32 -18.50 19.79 7.44
CA GLU A 32 -18.72 18.58 6.65
C GLU A 32 -18.19 17.30 7.32
N LEU A 33 -17.48 17.39 8.44
CA LEU A 33 -16.82 16.22 9.06
C LEU A 33 -17.82 15.12 9.40
N GLY A 34 -18.89 15.43 10.12
CA GLY A 34 -19.92 14.45 10.50
C GLY A 34 -20.59 13.79 9.29
N LYS A 35 -20.84 14.57 8.22
CA LYS A 35 -21.37 14.06 6.95
C LYS A 35 -20.37 13.12 6.27
N ALA A 36 -19.10 13.49 6.22
CA ALA A 36 -18.05 12.68 5.61
C ALA A 36 -17.84 11.35 6.33
N VAL A 37 -17.79 11.36 7.66
CA VAL A 37 -17.74 10.14 8.49
C VAL A 37 -18.96 9.26 8.21
N THR A 38 -20.16 9.83 8.15
CA THR A 38 -21.37 9.08 7.84
C THR A 38 -21.32 8.43 6.45
N HIS A 39 -20.84 9.15 5.42
CA HIS A 39 -20.70 8.58 4.08
C HIS A 39 -19.74 7.39 4.03
N LEU A 40 -18.64 7.45 4.78
CA LEU A 40 -17.68 6.36 4.89
C LEU A 40 -18.32 5.14 5.58
N LEU A 41 -18.95 5.33 6.73
CA LEU A 41 -19.55 4.26 7.52
C LEU A 41 -20.71 3.56 6.79
N VAL A 42 -21.57 4.31 6.09
CA VAL A 42 -22.68 3.74 5.30
C VAL A 42 -22.15 2.85 4.16
N ARG A 43 -20.98 3.17 3.60
CA ARG A 43 -20.27 2.31 2.62
C ARG A 43 -19.37 1.27 3.29
N GLN A 44 -19.61 1.01 4.57
CA GLN A 44 -18.90 0.03 5.40
C GLN A 44 -17.39 0.27 5.49
N LYS A 45 -16.99 1.55 5.50
CA LYS A 45 -15.61 1.99 5.72
C LYS A 45 -15.51 2.54 7.13
N GLN A 46 -14.93 1.75 8.03
CA GLN A 46 -14.51 2.21 9.35
C GLN A 46 -13.30 3.12 9.20
N ILE A 47 -13.12 4.06 10.13
CA ILE A 47 -11.95 4.92 10.14
C ILE A 47 -11.26 4.88 11.50
N THR A 48 -9.95 5.14 11.52
CA THR A 48 -9.21 5.38 12.75
C THR A 48 -8.44 6.70 12.66
N VAL A 49 -8.41 7.45 13.75
CA VAL A 49 -7.73 8.74 13.85
C VAL A 49 -6.63 8.67 14.89
N GLY A 50 -5.59 9.47 14.71
CA GLY A 50 -4.35 9.41 15.48
C GLY A 50 -3.32 8.45 14.89
N MET A 51 -2.29 8.13 15.66
CA MET A 51 -1.13 7.35 15.23
C MET A 51 -1.05 6.02 15.98
N PRO A 52 -0.75 4.89 15.31
CA PRO A 52 -0.72 3.58 15.97
C PRO A 52 0.37 3.47 17.04
N SER A 53 1.46 4.23 16.89
CA SER A 53 2.58 4.31 17.83
C SER A 53 2.31 5.16 19.07
N LYS A 54 1.26 6.01 19.04
CA LYS A 54 0.89 6.89 20.15
C LYS A 54 -0.49 6.51 20.66
N LYS A 55 -1.52 7.07 20.02
CA LYS A 55 -2.91 6.90 20.38
C LYS A 55 -3.72 6.88 19.09
N GLU A 56 -4.43 5.79 18.89
CA GLU A 56 -5.31 5.57 17.75
C GLU A 56 -6.73 5.30 18.26
N GLU A 57 -7.70 6.08 17.82
CA GLU A 57 -9.11 5.90 18.18
C GLU A 57 -9.93 5.51 16.95
N ALA A 58 -10.76 4.48 17.12
CA ALA A 58 -11.60 3.94 16.06
C ALA A 58 -12.98 4.57 16.04
N ILE A 59 -13.46 4.91 14.84
CA ILE A 59 -14.83 5.35 14.58
C ILE A 59 -15.48 4.27 13.71
N THR A 60 -16.27 3.42 14.34
CA THR A 60 -16.89 2.24 13.73
C THR A 60 -18.41 2.34 13.60
N CYS A 61 -19.02 3.32 14.27
CA CYS A 61 -20.44 3.62 14.23
C CYS A 61 -20.66 5.13 14.06
N PRO A 62 -21.83 5.58 13.55
CA PRO A 62 -22.14 7.00 13.44
C PRO A 62 -22.00 7.70 14.79
N LYS A 63 -21.42 8.91 14.77
CA LYS A 63 -21.13 9.73 15.93
C LYS A 63 -21.77 11.11 15.79
N THR A 64 -22.16 11.71 16.90
CA THR A 64 -22.55 13.13 16.93
C THR A 64 -21.33 14.02 16.68
N ASN A 65 -21.55 15.28 16.34
CA ASN A 65 -20.44 16.22 16.14
C ASN A 65 -19.64 16.43 17.42
N GLU A 66 -20.30 16.42 18.58
CA GLU A 66 -19.69 16.50 19.91
C GLU A 66 -18.82 15.27 20.20
N GLU A 67 -19.32 14.07 19.94
CA GLU A 67 -18.53 12.84 20.10
C GLU A 67 -17.30 12.83 19.17
N LEU A 68 -17.46 13.25 17.91
CA LEU A 68 -16.35 13.36 16.97
C LEU A 68 -15.31 14.37 17.48
N LYS A 69 -15.75 15.52 17.97
CA LYS A 69 -14.88 16.54 18.56
C LYS A 69 -14.04 15.97 19.71
N GLU A 70 -14.66 15.24 20.61
CA GLU A 70 -13.94 14.60 21.72
C GLU A 70 -12.93 13.55 21.23
N ILE A 71 -13.31 12.71 20.26
CA ILE A 71 -12.42 11.69 19.67
C ILE A 71 -11.20 12.37 19.02
N MET A 72 -11.42 13.41 18.22
CA MET A 72 -10.34 14.14 17.54
C MET A 72 -9.41 14.83 18.53
N HIS A 73 -9.97 15.48 19.56
CA HIS A 73 -9.17 16.10 20.62
C HIS A 73 -8.37 15.06 21.41
N ARG A 74 -8.96 13.91 21.71
CA ARG A 74 -8.26 12.81 22.39
C ARG A 74 -7.13 12.22 21.55
N ALA A 75 -7.27 12.18 20.23
CA ALA A 75 -6.27 11.60 19.32
C ALA A 75 -5.11 12.55 18.97
N TYR A 76 -5.36 13.87 18.95
CA TYR A 76 -4.41 14.88 18.47
C TYR A 76 -4.15 16.03 19.46
N SER A 77 -4.33 15.81 20.77
CA SER A 77 -4.20 16.87 21.78
C SER A 77 -2.83 17.57 21.81
N ASP A 78 -1.79 16.90 21.32
CA ASP A 78 -0.41 17.41 21.25
C ASP A 78 -0.03 18.00 19.88
N ASP A 79 -0.90 17.91 18.87
CA ASP A 79 -0.59 18.31 17.50
C ASP A 79 -1.78 19.01 16.80
N PRO A 80 -1.85 20.36 16.88
CA PRO A 80 -2.90 21.15 16.22
C PRO A 80 -2.91 21.03 14.69
N ASN A 81 -1.75 20.81 14.06
CA ASN A 81 -1.64 20.68 12.61
C ASN A 81 -2.23 19.35 12.15
N ALA A 82 -1.86 18.25 12.81
CA ALA A 82 -2.43 16.94 12.53
C ALA A 82 -3.94 16.89 12.85
N PHE A 83 -4.39 17.61 13.88
CA PHE A 83 -5.81 17.75 14.19
C PHE A 83 -6.62 18.32 13.02
N MET A 84 -6.15 19.38 12.36
CA MET A 84 -6.84 19.93 11.19
C MET A 84 -6.66 19.10 9.92
N LEU A 85 -5.43 18.66 9.64
CA LEU A 85 -5.12 17.87 8.45
C LEU A 85 -5.93 16.55 8.42
N SER A 86 -6.08 15.90 9.56
CA SER A 86 -6.89 14.67 9.66
C SER A 86 -8.37 14.92 9.34
N GLN A 87 -8.96 16.04 9.77
CA GLN A 87 -10.32 16.41 9.39
C GLN A 87 -10.44 16.64 7.87
N GLU A 88 -9.50 17.35 7.26
CA GLU A 88 -9.47 17.58 5.80
C GLU A 88 -9.39 16.26 5.02
N ILE A 89 -8.54 15.33 5.48
CA ILE A 89 -8.40 14.00 4.89
C ILE A 89 -9.70 13.21 5.01
N ILE A 90 -10.37 13.23 6.17
CA ILE A 90 -11.67 12.54 6.34
C ILE A 90 -12.72 13.13 5.41
N VAL A 91 -12.80 14.45 5.28
CA VAL A 91 -13.72 15.12 4.36
C VAL A 91 -13.41 14.76 2.91
N SER A 92 -12.13 14.74 2.53
CA SER A 92 -11.67 14.30 1.21
C SER A 92 -12.07 12.85 0.92
N LEU A 93 -11.81 11.92 1.85
CA LEU A 93 -12.23 10.51 1.74
C LEU A 93 -13.75 10.38 1.64
N GLY A 94 -14.51 11.14 2.43
CA GLY A 94 -15.96 11.17 2.37
C GLY A 94 -16.49 11.66 1.02
N SER A 95 -15.76 12.57 0.36
CA SER A 95 -16.04 12.98 -1.02
C SER A 95 -15.75 11.83 -2.00
N LEU A 96 -14.54 11.28 -1.94
CA LEU A 96 -14.04 10.24 -2.85
C LEU A 96 -14.84 8.94 -2.74
N VAL A 97 -15.21 8.50 -1.54
CA VAL A 97 -15.98 7.26 -1.35
C VAL A 97 -17.34 7.34 -2.04
N ARG A 98 -17.92 8.55 -2.18
CA ARG A 98 -19.19 8.77 -2.88
C ARG A 98 -19.02 8.79 -4.39
N THR A 99 -18.04 9.54 -4.89
CA THR A 99 -17.82 9.76 -6.33
C THR A 99 -17.14 8.57 -6.98
N GLU A 100 -16.19 7.94 -6.28
CA GLU A 100 -15.30 6.90 -6.81
C GLU A 100 -15.24 5.68 -5.86
N PRO A 101 -16.36 4.99 -5.59
CA PRO A 101 -16.40 3.83 -4.67
C PRO A 101 -15.42 2.72 -5.01
N LYS A 102 -15.08 2.58 -6.29
CA LYS A 102 -14.16 1.55 -6.79
C LYS A 102 -12.77 1.66 -6.18
N LEU A 103 -12.37 2.84 -5.71
CA LEU A 103 -11.07 3.08 -5.05
C LEU A 103 -10.96 2.42 -3.68
N PHE A 104 -12.08 2.01 -3.08
CA PHE A 104 -12.16 1.49 -1.72
C PHE A 104 -12.52 -0.01 -1.69
N VAL A 105 -12.38 -0.70 -2.82
CA VAL A 105 -12.71 -2.12 -2.93
C VAL A 105 -11.80 -2.94 -2.00
N GLU A 106 -12.41 -3.84 -1.23
CA GLU A 106 -11.74 -4.68 -0.21
C GLU A 106 -10.94 -3.90 0.86
N MET A 107 -11.18 -2.61 1.03
CA MET A 107 -10.63 -1.83 2.16
C MET A 107 -11.75 -1.58 3.16
N PHE A 108 -11.69 -2.12 4.38
CA PHE A 108 -12.77 -1.94 5.37
C PHE A 108 -12.41 -0.94 6.47
N ARG A 109 -11.13 -0.79 6.79
CA ARG A 109 -10.65 0.21 7.75
C ARG A 109 -9.62 1.16 7.15
N LEU A 110 -9.96 2.46 7.12
CA LEU A 110 -9.08 3.54 6.67
C LEU A 110 -8.35 4.16 7.87
N ARG A 111 -7.03 4.05 7.89
CA ARG A 111 -6.20 4.53 9.00
C ARG A 111 -5.65 5.91 8.68
N ILE A 112 -6.32 6.95 9.16
CA ILE A 112 -6.06 8.35 8.76
C ILE A 112 -4.61 8.75 9.08
N GLY A 113 -4.07 8.36 10.24
CA GLY A 113 -2.67 8.62 10.58
C GLY A 113 -1.66 7.97 9.65
N LEU A 114 -1.91 6.73 9.21
CA LEU A 114 -1.02 6.07 8.24
C LEU A 114 -1.13 6.71 6.86
N ILE A 115 -2.31 7.14 6.44
CA ILE A 115 -2.50 7.89 5.19
C ILE A 115 -1.68 9.19 5.20
N ILE A 116 -1.69 9.93 6.32
CA ILE A 116 -0.85 11.14 6.50
C ILE A 116 0.64 10.80 6.34
N GLN A 117 1.11 9.72 6.99
CA GLN A 117 2.51 9.30 6.88
C GLN A 117 2.90 8.94 5.45
N VAL A 118 2.04 8.23 4.72
CA VAL A 118 2.32 7.89 3.32
C VAL A 118 2.35 9.15 2.47
N LEU A 119 1.39 10.08 2.63
CA LEU A 119 1.40 11.35 1.90
C LEU A 119 2.70 12.15 2.15
N ALA A 120 3.15 12.24 3.40
CA ALA A 120 4.40 12.89 3.76
C ALA A 120 5.61 12.18 3.14
N SER A 121 5.67 10.84 3.22
CA SER A 121 6.77 10.06 2.65
C SER A 121 6.82 10.14 1.12
N GLU A 122 5.67 10.22 0.46
CA GLU A 122 5.59 10.37 -0.99
C GLU A 122 6.03 11.77 -1.42
N LEU A 123 5.62 12.80 -0.67
CA LEU A 123 6.05 14.18 -0.88
C LEU A 123 7.57 14.33 -0.69
N ALA A 124 8.13 13.68 0.33
CA ALA A 124 9.56 13.63 0.57
C ALA A 124 10.33 13.13 -0.66
N ARG A 125 9.82 12.06 -1.29
CA ARG A 125 10.44 11.49 -2.49
C ARG A 125 10.32 12.42 -3.69
N ILE A 126 9.11 12.89 -3.99
CA ILE A 126 8.83 13.70 -5.18
C ILE A 126 9.62 15.01 -5.17
N LYS A 127 9.76 15.63 -4.00
CA LYS A 127 10.46 16.90 -3.83
C LYS A 127 11.90 16.76 -3.37
N ASN A 128 12.40 15.52 -3.24
CA ASN A 128 13.73 15.21 -2.69
C ASN A 128 14.02 15.93 -1.35
N LEU A 129 13.06 15.87 -0.43
CA LEU A 129 13.09 16.51 0.88
C LEU A 129 13.47 15.52 1.98
N SER A 130 14.01 16.03 3.09
CA SER A 130 14.10 15.24 4.31
C SER A 130 12.71 14.90 4.85
N ALA A 131 12.61 13.88 5.70
CA ALA A 131 11.32 13.50 6.30
C ALA A 131 10.67 14.64 7.12
N ALA A 132 11.50 15.47 7.78
CA ALA A 132 11.03 16.62 8.55
C ALA A 132 10.49 17.72 7.61
N ASP A 133 11.28 18.09 6.60
CA ASP A 133 10.88 19.12 5.62
C ASP A 133 9.65 18.70 4.84
N ALA A 134 9.49 17.41 4.53
CA ALA A 134 8.30 16.90 3.87
C ALA A 134 7.05 16.97 4.76
N ALA A 135 7.18 16.70 6.05
CA ALA A 135 6.06 16.86 7.00
C ALA A 135 5.64 18.34 7.11
N GLU A 136 6.60 19.27 7.16
CA GLU A 136 6.32 20.70 7.12
C GLU A 136 5.71 21.12 5.77
N ASN A 137 6.23 20.62 4.65
CA ASN A 137 5.74 20.94 3.32
C ASN A 137 4.30 20.45 3.14
N LEU A 138 3.93 19.28 3.67
CA LEU A 138 2.56 18.76 3.67
C LEU A 138 1.58 19.75 4.32
N MET A 139 2.00 20.49 5.34
CA MET A 139 1.17 21.51 5.98
C MET A 139 0.95 22.74 5.11
N THR A 140 1.76 22.95 4.07
CA THR A 140 1.62 24.08 3.13
C THR A 140 0.75 23.74 1.91
N ILE A 141 0.45 22.45 1.69
CA ILE A 141 -0.35 21.98 0.54
C ILE A 141 -1.79 22.46 0.65
N SER A 142 -2.38 22.96 -0.43
CA SER A 142 -3.78 23.41 -0.42
C SER A 142 -4.78 22.25 -0.27
N PRO A 143 -6.01 22.48 0.20
CA PRO A 143 -7.03 21.42 0.31
C PRO A 143 -7.34 20.72 -1.02
N PHE A 144 -7.24 21.45 -2.15
CA PHE A 144 -7.44 20.86 -3.48
C PHE A 144 -6.30 19.91 -3.85
N GLU A 145 -5.04 20.34 -3.69
CA GLU A 145 -3.87 19.50 -3.95
C GLU A 145 -3.86 18.27 -3.03
N LEU A 146 -4.23 18.43 -1.75
CA LEU A 146 -4.38 17.32 -0.82
C LEU A 146 -5.40 16.29 -1.33
N LYS A 147 -6.58 16.74 -1.78
CA LYS A 147 -7.58 15.86 -2.38
C LYS A 147 -7.06 15.15 -3.63
N SER A 148 -6.34 15.85 -4.50
CA SER A 148 -5.72 15.26 -5.69
C SER A 148 -4.69 14.20 -5.32
N MET A 149 -3.77 14.48 -4.39
CA MET A 149 -2.80 13.50 -3.90
C MET A 149 -3.48 12.25 -3.31
N MET A 150 -4.57 12.43 -2.57
CA MET A 150 -5.35 11.31 -2.04
C MET A 150 -5.98 10.46 -3.14
N PHE A 151 -6.51 11.08 -4.19
CA PHE A 151 -7.04 10.36 -5.34
C PHE A 151 -5.94 9.55 -6.05
N SER A 152 -4.75 10.11 -6.24
CA SER A 152 -3.59 9.41 -6.82
C SER A 152 -3.19 8.20 -5.98
N LEU A 153 -3.03 8.42 -4.68
CA LEU A 153 -2.64 7.41 -3.71
C LEU A 153 -3.66 6.26 -3.65
N LEU A 154 -4.96 6.57 -3.71
CA LEU A 154 -6.02 5.55 -3.72
C LEU A 154 -6.19 4.86 -5.08
N SER A 155 -5.95 5.54 -6.20
CA SER A 155 -5.96 4.90 -7.52
C SER A 155 -4.76 3.97 -7.73
N GLY A 156 -3.71 4.14 -6.93
CA GLY A 156 -2.46 3.40 -7.04
C GLY A 156 -1.62 3.83 -8.23
N ARG A 157 -1.87 5.03 -8.74
CA ARG A 157 -0.89 5.75 -9.55
C ARG A 157 0.24 6.16 -8.63
N LEU A 158 1.48 5.84 -9.01
CA LEU A 158 2.62 6.43 -8.32
C LEU A 158 2.52 7.94 -8.51
N LEU A 159 2.61 8.71 -7.42
CA LEU A 159 2.41 10.16 -7.42
C LEU A 159 3.37 10.93 -8.37
N GLU A 160 4.40 10.26 -8.89
CA GLU A 160 5.30 10.77 -9.95
C GLU A 160 4.56 11.04 -11.28
N GLU A 161 3.43 10.38 -11.54
CA GLU A 161 2.62 10.60 -12.76
C GLU A 161 1.91 11.98 -12.79
N PHE A 162 2.04 12.80 -11.74
CA PHE A 162 1.41 14.13 -11.67
C PHE A 162 2.28 15.28 -12.18
N VAL A 163 3.56 15.03 -12.46
CA VAL A 163 4.45 16.11 -12.95
C VAL A 163 4.24 16.38 -14.44
N ASP A 164 3.79 15.39 -15.22
CA ASP A 164 3.82 15.49 -16.70
C ASP A 164 2.49 15.34 -17.45
N ASP A 165 1.38 14.90 -16.85
CA ASP A 165 0.16 14.69 -17.66
C ASP A 165 -1.17 14.91 -16.93
N ALA A 166 -1.82 16.04 -17.26
CA ALA A 166 -3.12 16.43 -16.71
C ALA A 166 -4.32 15.73 -17.39
N GLU A 167 -4.13 14.94 -18.46
CA GLU A 167 -5.22 14.41 -19.28
C GLU A 167 -5.43 12.88 -19.27
N ALA A 168 -4.60 12.09 -18.59
CA ALA A 168 -4.76 10.63 -18.61
C ALA A 168 -5.79 10.12 -17.57
N ALA A 169 -7.09 10.41 -17.74
CA ALA A 169 -8.17 9.84 -16.92
C ALA A 169 -8.64 8.45 -17.42
N ARG A 170 -7.72 7.49 -17.60
CA ARG A 170 -8.07 6.09 -17.88
C ARG A 170 -7.75 5.17 -16.69
N GLU A 171 -8.76 4.39 -16.32
CA GLU A 171 -8.83 3.44 -15.22
C GLU A 171 -7.67 2.42 -15.24
N THR A 172 -6.90 2.34 -14.16
CA THR A 172 -5.99 1.22 -13.89
C THR A 172 -6.11 0.83 -12.42
N ARG A 173 -6.96 -0.18 -12.17
CA ARG A 173 -7.19 -0.77 -10.85
C ARG A 173 -5.91 -1.47 -10.38
N THR A 174 -5.16 -0.83 -9.50
CA THR A 174 -3.98 -1.46 -8.88
C THR A 174 -4.37 -2.65 -8.02
N GLY A 175 -3.87 -3.80 -8.45
CA GLY A 175 -3.99 -5.12 -7.86
C GLY A 175 -3.18 -6.06 -8.74
N ILE A 176 -2.75 -7.21 -8.19
CA ILE A 176 -1.86 -8.20 -8.84
C ILE A 176 -2.22 -8.49 -10.32
N GLY A 177 -3.49 -8.41 -10.71
CA GLY A 177 -3.97 -8.61 -12.09
C GLY A 177 -3.80 -7.45 -13.08
N SER A 178 -3.65 -6.20 -12.63
CA SER A 178 -3.53 -5.03 -13.54
C SER A 178 -2.08 -4.72 -13.93
N PHE A 179 -1.12 -5.15 -13.12
CA PHE A 179 0.31 -4.94 -13.43
C PHE A 179 0.83 -5.85 -14.54
N ARG A 180 0.22 -7.03 -14.71
CA ARG A 180 0.47 -7.86 -15.89
C ARG A 180 0.18 -7.09 -17.18
N ARG A 181 -0.87 -6.26 -17.18
CA ARG A 181 -1.25 -5.42 -18.33
C ARG A 181 -0.26 -4.30 -18.58
N HIS A 182 0.23 -3.59 -17.56
CA HIS A 182 1.28 -2.57 -17.74
C HIS A 182 2.62 -3.15 -18.23
N ILE A 183 3.00 -4.34 -17.74
CA ILE A 183 4.21 -5.05 -18.21
C ILE A 183 4.00 -5.55 -19.67
N GLU A 184 2.82 -6.07 -20.00
CA GLU A 184 2.48 -6.51 -21.35
C GLU A 184 2.29 -5.35 -22.34
N GLU A 185 1.76 -4.20 -21.92
CA GLU A 185 1.59 -2.98 -22.72
C GLU A 185 2.94 -2.34 -23.03
N ARG A 186 3.86 -2.25 -22.06
CA ARG A 186 5.26 -1.81 -22.31
C ARG A 186 6.00 -2.76 -23.26
N LYS A 187 5.69 -4.06 -23.24
CA LYS A 187 6.22 -5.03 -24.23
C LYS A 187 5.53 -4.94 -25.60
N SER A 188 4.24 -4.60 -25.66
CA SER A 188 3.45 -4.51 -26.89
C SER A 188 3.79 -3.25 -27.71
N VAL A 189 4.02 -2.10 -27.06
CA VAL A 189 4.43 -0.86 -27.73
C VAL A 189 5.78 -1.05 -28.44
N ARG A 190 6.73 -1.76 -27.80
CA ARG A 190 8.05 -2.11 -28.38
C ARG A 190 7.99 -3.07 -29.57
N LYS A 191 6.91 -3.84 -29.73
CA LYS A 191 6.74 -4.78 -30.85
C LYS A 191 6.09 -4.10 -32.08
N SER A 192 5.26 -3.08 -31.86
CA SER A 192 4.59 -2.34 -32.94
C SER A 192 5.50 -1.35 -33.68
N THR A 193 6.60 -0.89 -33.07
CA THR A 193 7.59 -0.02 -33.71
C THR A 193 8.65 -0.79 -34.50
N ARG A 194 8.74 -2.12 -34.32
CA ARG A 194 9.71 -2.99 -35.03
C ARG A 194 9.22 -3.52 -36.39
N SER A 195 7.98 -3.25 -36.79
CA SER A 195 7.38 -3.82 -38.01
C SER A 195 7.19 -2.82 -39.16
N LEU A 196 7.75 -1.61 -39.08
CA LEU A 196 7.68 -0.63 -40.17
C LEU A 196 9.08 -0.06 -40.44
N SER A 197 9.91 -0.81 -41.16
CA SER A 197 10.95 -0.28 -42.05
C SER A 197 11.56 -1.42 -42.85
N GLY A 198 11.00 -1.68 -44.03
CA GLY A 198 11.61 -2.50 -45.07
C GLY A 198 12.22 -1.60 -46.15
N ASP A 199 13.48 -1.88 -46.47
CA ASP A 199 14.25 -1.55 -47.68
C ASP A 199 14.44 -0.08 -48.11
N THR A 200 15.71 0.37 -48.19
CA THR A 200 16.45 0.61 -49.47
C THR A 200 17.92 1.01 -49.19
N LYS A 201 18.87 0.46 -49.96
CA LYS A 201 20.35 0.68 -49.92
C LYS A 201 20.81 1.97 -50.64
N LYS A 202 21.87 2.66 -50.14
CA LYS A 202 23.22 2.90 -50.80
C LYS A 202 23.97 4.19 -50.34
N LEU A 203 25.26 3.98 -49.99
CA LEU A 203 26.51 4.75 -50.25
C LEU A 203 26.60 6.27 -49.95
N THR A 204 27.49 6.68 -49.02
CA THR A 204 28.79 7.41 -49.25
C THR A 204 29.48 7.81 -47.93
N GLU A 205 30.81 7.89 -47.95
CA GLU A 205 31.74 8.28 -46.87
C GLU A 205 31.59 9.73 -46.39
N HIS A 206 31.73 9.97 -45.08
CA HIS A 206 32.49 11.07 -44.43
C HIS A 206 32.47 10.88 -42.89
N THR A 207 33.64 10.86 -42.27
CA THR A 207 33.88 11.07 -40.81
C THR A 207 34.26 12.54 -40.56
N PRO A 208 34.35 13.07 -39.31
CA PRO A 208 33.99 12.53 -37.99
C PRO A 208 33.10 13.50 -37.16
N GLU A 209 32.61 13.08 -35.99
CA GLU A 209 32.66 13.81 -34.71
C GLU A 209 31.68 13.19 -33.70
N ASP A 210 32.16 13.13 -32.45
CA ASP A 210 31.55 12.48 -31.30
C ASP A 210 30.14 12.98 -31.00
N GLU A 211 29.16 12.08 -31.10
CA GLU A 211 27.95 12.15 -30.27
C GLU A 211 27.83 10.77 -29.62
N ASP A 212 28.05 10.76 -28.30
CA ASP A 212 27.77 9.62 -27.43
C ASP A 212 26.30 9.22 -27.63
N ASP A 213 26.07 8.21 -28.47
CA ASP A 213 24.86 7.39 -28.41
C ASP A 213 24.90 6.67 -27.05
N GLU A 214 24.41 7.35 -26.01
CA GLU A 214 23.98 6.71 -24.78
C GLU A 214 22.86 5.73 -25.15
N GLU A 215 23.24 4.51 -25.50
CA GLU A 215 22.37 3.34 -25.42
C GLU A 215 21.81 3.30 -24.00
N LEU A 216 20.62 3.88 -23.81
CA LEU A 216 19.84 3.76 -22.58
C LEU A 216 19.67 2.27 -22.28
N SER A 217 20.51 1.78 -21.37
CA SER A 217 20.58 0.39 -20.97
C SER A 217 19.18 -0.15 -20.64
N GLU A 218 18.88 -1.37 -21.07
CA GLU A 218 17.61 -2.06 -20.81
C GLU A 218 17.38 -2.41 -19.32
N ASP A 219 18.21 -1.89 -18.41
CA ASP A 219 18.38 -2.32 -17.02
C ASP A 219 18.09 -1.24 -15.96
N ASP A 220 17.38 -0.17 -16.29
CA ASP A 220 16.99 0.81 -15.27
C ASP A 220 15.75 0.35 -14.46
N PHE A 221 15.87 -0.83 -13.83
CA PHE A 221 14.96 -1.24 -12.78
C PHE A 221 15.29 -0.41 -11.54
N GLN A 222 14.68 0.76 -11.42
CA GLN A 222 14.87 1.63 -10.27
C GLN A 222 14.48 0.89 -8.99
N PHE A 223 15.49 0.58 -8.17
CA PHE A 223 15.29 -0.07 -6.88
C PHE A 223 14.37 0.78 -5.99
N GLY A 224 13.35 0.15 -5.41
CA GLY A 224 12.39 0.74 -4.49
C GLY A 224 10.97 0.87 -5.03
N ILE A 225 10.72 0.59 -6.32
CA ILE A 225 9.38 0.68 -6.92
C ILE A 225 8.39 -0.26 -6.22
N TRP A 226 8.75 -1.52 -6.02
CA TRP A 226 7.82 -2.51 -5.45
C TRP A 226 7.77 -2.41 -3.93
N LEU A 227 8.89 -2.10 -3.30
CA LEU A 227 8.92 -1.81 -1.86
C LEU A 227 8.01 -0.62 -1.54
N ARG A 228 8.02 0.43 -2.36
CA ARG A 228 7.11 1.58 -2.24
C ARG A 228 5.65 1.14 -2.36
N HIS A 229 5.29 0.40 -3.41
CA HIS A 229 3.92 -0.07 -3.59
C HIS A 229 3.43 -0.86 -2.37
N ARG A 230 4.26 -1.78 -1.86
CA ARG A 230 3.93 -2.57 -0.67
C ARG A 230 3.74 -1.69 0.57
N ARG A 231 4.53 -0.64 0.74
CA ARG A 231 4.35 0.33 1.84
C ARG A 231 3.04 1.11 1.73
N ILE A 232 2.68 1.54 0.53
CA ILE A 232 1.42 2.27 0.28
C ILE A 232 0.22 1.35 0.53
N ASP A 233 0.19 0.19 -0.12
CA ASP A 233 -0.93 -0.76 -0.02
C ASP A 233 -1.08 -1.30 1.39
N GLY A 234 0.04 -1.64 2.04
CA GLY A 234 0.04 -2.07 3.44
C GLY A 234 -0.51 -1.00 4.36
N ALA A 235 -0.10 0.27 4.21
CA ALA A 235 -0.62 1.37 5.02
C ALA A 235 -2.12 1.65 4.79
N LEU A 236 -2.59 1.42 3.57
CA LEU A 236 -4.00 1.54 3.17
C LEU A 236 -4.86 0.32 3.53
N ASN A 237 -4.25 -0.79 3.98
CA ASN A 237 -4.90 -2.09 4.11
C ASN A 237 -5.58 -2.53 2.81
N ARG A 238 -4.93 -2.26 1.66
CA ARG A 238 -5.44 -2.67 0.35
C ARG A 238 -5.13 -4.16 0.15
N VAL A 239 -6.12 -4.93 -0.27
CA VAL A 239 -5.94 -6.35 -0.59
C VAL A 239 -6.53 -6.69 -1.97
N PRO A 240 -6.15 -7.83 -2.59
CA PRO A 240 -6.73 -8.26 -3.85
C PRO A 240 -8.25 -8.45 -3.78
N ASN A 241 -8.96 -8.25 -4.89
CA ASN A 241 -10.40 -8.54 -4.93
C ASN A 241 -10.74 -9.98 -4.55
N ASN A 242 -11.82 -10.15 -3.80
CA ASN A 242 -12.23 -11.43 -3.22
C ASN A 242 -11.21 -12.04 -2.25
N PHE A 243 -10.24 -11.26 -1.74
CA PHE A 243 -9.23 -11.74 -0.78
C PHE A 243 -9.87 -12.40 0.43
N TYR A 244 -10.79 -11.72 1.12
CA TYR A 244 -11.40 -12.26 2.33
C TYR A 244 -12.26 -13.49 2.06
N ALA A 245 -12.99 -13.52 0.95
CA ALA A 245 -13.77 -14.69 0.57
C ALA A 245 -12.86 -15.91 0.30
N ALA A 246 -11.74 -15.71 -0.40
CA ALA A 246 -10.77 -16.76 -0.65
C ALA A 246 -10.08 -17.21 0.65
N LEU A 247 -9.72 -16.28 1.53
CA LEU A 247 -9.12 -16.59 2.83
C LEU A 247 -10.10 -17.33 3.75
N TRP A 248 -11.38 -16.98 3.73
CA TRP A 248 -12.43 -17.74 4.43
C TRP A 248 -12.45 -19.19 3.95
N ASP A 249 -12.42 -19.40 2.63
CA ASP A 249 -12.39 -20.74 2.04
C ASP A 249 -11.13 -21.50 2.53
N THR A 250 -9.97 -20.83 2.60
CA THR A 250 -8.71 -21.39 3.12
C THR A 250 -8.81 -21.80 4.58
N VAL A 251 -9.26 -20.88 5.46
CA VAL A 251 -9.38 -21.14 6.90
C VAL A 251 -10.39 -22.25 7.17
N ASN A 252 -11.49 -22.31 6.40
CA ASN A 252 -12.49 -23.37 6.53
C ASN A 252 -11.94 -24.77 6.17
N ARG A 253 -10.87 -24.86 5.37
CA ARG A 253 -10.22 -26.13 5.02
C ARG A 253 -9.14 -26.58 6.02
N LEU A 254 -8.66 -25.68 6.88
CA LEU A 254 -7.53 -25.94 7.79
C LEU A 254 -8.04 -26.09 9.23
N PRO A 255 -8.01 -27.29 9.85
CA PRO A 255 -8.63 -27.54 11.17
C PRO A 255 -8.18 -26.60 12.29
N HIS A 256 -6.90 -26.24 12.32
CA HIS A 256 -6.34 -25.28 13.28
C HIS A 256 -6.19 -23.86 12.71
N GLY A 257 -6.66 -23.63 11.49
CA GLY A 257 -6.63 -22.35 10.81
C GLY A 257 -5.23 -21.90 10.40
N VAL A 258 -5.08 -20.57 10.29
CA VAL A 258 -3.87 -19.91 9.80
C VAL A 258 -3.33 -18.98 10.88
N ARG A 259 -2.02 -19.00 11.12
CA ARG A 259 -1.36 -18.09 12.04
C ARG A 259 -0.61 -17.00 11.27
N ILE A 260 -0.85 -15.76 11.69
CA ILE A 260 -0.21 -14.54 11.21
C ILE A 260 0.39 -13.84 12.42
N ASN A 261 1.72 -13.75 12.48
CA ASN A 261 2.44 -13.31 13.67
C ASN A 261 1.95 -14.10 14.91
N ASP A 262 1.48 -13.41 15.95
CA ASP A 262 0.93 -14.02 17.18
C ASP A 262 -0.58 -14.26 17.13
N THR A 263 -1.23 -14.04 15.98
CA THR A 263 -2.69 -14.13 15.84
C THR A 263 -3.08 -15.37 15.05
N ILE A 264 -4.03 -16.14 15.56
CA ILE A 264 -4.55 -17.34 14.88
C ILE A 264 -5.96 -17.03 14.37
N LEU A 265 -6.11 -17.09 13.04
CA LEU A 265 -7.40 -17.15 12.38
C LEU A 265 -7.89 -18.60 12.41
N HIS A 266 -8.52 -18.99 13.51
CA HIS A 266 -8.96 -20.37 13.74
C HIS A 266 -10.14 -20.75 12.84
N TRP A 267 -10.23 -22.04 12.47
CA TRP A 267 -11.33 -22.59 11.69
C TRP A 267 -12.72 -22.23 12.24
N GLY A 268 -12.86 -22.21 13.57
CA GLY A 268 -14.11 -21.85 14.26
C GLY A 268 -14.69 -20.49 13.84
N LEU A 269 -13.84 -19.52 13.44
CA LEU A 269 -14.31 -18.24 12.89
C LEU A 269 -15.21 -18.42 11.66
N THR A 270 -14.92 -19.44 10.83
CA THR A 270 -15.70 -19.75 9.63
C THR A 270 -17.01 -20.47 9.93
N GLN A 271 -17.17 -21.02 11.13
CA GLN A 271 -18.42 -21.62 11.58
C GLN A 271 -19.38 -20.56 12.14
N GLU A 272 -18.83 -19.48 12.69
CA GLU A 272 -19.60 -18.37 13.28
C GLU A 272 -19.89 -17.22 12.30
N MET A 273 -19.15 -17.14 11.20
CA MET A 273 -19.19 -16.03 10.24
C MET A 273 -19.24 -16.54 8.81
N THR A 274 -19.96 -15.84 7.94
CA THR A 274 -20.10 -16.29 6.54
C THR A 274 -19.02 -15.73 5.61
N ARG A 275 -18.79 -16.44 4.51
CA ARG A 275 -17.77 -16.16 3.49
C ARG A 275 -17.72 -14.73 2.94
N ARG A 276 -18.85 -14.03 2.91
CA ARG A 276 -18.97 -12.67 2.34
C ARG A 276 -19.36 -11.63 3.39
N GLU A 277 -19.34 -11.99 4.67
CA GLU A 277 -19.66 -11.07 5.74
C GLU A 277 -18.47 -10.17 6.09
N MET A 278 -18.81 -8.92 6.39
CA MET A 278 -17.89 -7.91 6.93
C MET A 278 -17.17 -8.39 8.19
N LYS A 279 -17.86 -9.15 9.04
CA LYS A 279 -17.33 -9.55 10.36
C LYS A 279 -16.04 -10.36 10.22
N PHE A 280 -16.01 -11.33 9.31
CA PHE A 280 -14.80 -12.11 9.04
C PHE A 280 -13.69 -11.22 8.47
N ALA A 281 -14.01 -10.31 7.54
CA ALA A 281 -13.02 -9.40 6.97
C ALA A 281 -12.38 -8.50 8.03
N LEU A 282 -13.16 -8.01 9.00
CA LEU A 282 -12.66 -7.19 10.10
C LEU A 282 -11.75 -7.98 11.07
N GLU A 283 -12.02 -9.25 11.33
CA GLU A 283 -11.11 -10.12 12.12
C GLU A 283 -9.77 -10.32 11.40
N VAL A 284 -9.81 -10.54 10.08
CA VAL A 284 -8.61 -10.65 9.25
C VAL A 284 -7.83 -9.34 9.25
N GLU A 285 -8.50 -8.20 9.03
CA GLU A 285 -7.84 -6.89 9.12
C GLU A 285 -7.26 -6.63 10.51
N GLN A 286 -7.93 -7.05 11.59
CA GLN A 286 -7.41 -6.91 12.94
C GLN A 286 -6.12 -7.72 13.13
N ALA A 287 -6.04 -8.94 12.58
CA ALA A 287 -4.82 -9.73 12.57
C ALA A 287 -3.69 -9.03 11.77
N LEU A 288 -3.99 -8.53 10.56
CA LEU A 288 -3.03 -7.83 9.71
C LEU A 288 -2.56 -6.50 10.31
N ASN A 289 -3.44 -5.77 11.00
CA ASN A 289 -3.13 -4.49 11.64
C ASN A 289 -2.18 -4.62 12.84
N ARG A 290 -1.99 -5.82 13.39
CA ARG A 290 -0.97 -6.09 14.43
C ARG A 290 0.45 -6.08 13.86
N ILE A 291 0.60 -6.15 12.54
CA ILE A 291 1.88 -5.98 11.86
C ILE A 291 2.18 -4.49 11.77
N ALA A 292 3.29 -4.04 12.34
CA ALA A 292 3.67 -2.63 12.34
C ALA A 292 4.17 -2.16 10.96
N GLU A 293 4.91 -3.01 10.27
CA GLU A 293 5.60 -2.72 9.02
C GLU A 293 4.67 -2.94 7.82
N PRO A 294 4.28 -1.88 7.07
CA PRO A 294 3.30 -2.03 5.99
C PRO A 294 3.82 -2.92 4.84
N GLU A 295 5.11 -2.88 4.53
CA GLU A 295 5.69 -3.78 3.52
C GLU A 295 5.60 -5.26 3.90
N TYR A 296 5.71 -5.59 5.19
CA TYR A 296 5.54 -6.97 5.67
C TYR A 296 4.08 -7.39 5.67
N ARG A 297 3.18 -6.46 6.00
CA ARG A 297 1.73 -6.69 5.90
C ARG A 297 1.34 -7.13 4.49
N GLU A 298 1.87 -6.47 3.46
CA GLU A 298 1.62 -6.87 2.06
C GLU A 298 2.26 -8.22 1.70
N MET A 299 3.46 -8.54 2.19
CA MET A 299 4.03 -9.88 1.99
C MET A 299 3.14 -10.98 2.60
N VAL A 300 2.53 -10.71 3.77
CA VAL A 300 1.56 -11.61 4.39
C VAL A 300 0.29 -11.72 3.55
N VAL A 301 -0.23 -10.62 3.02
CA VAL A 301 -1.40 -10.63 2.12
C VAL A 301 -1.13 -11.46 0.87
N GLU A 302 0.03 -11.29 0.22
CA GLU A 302 0.44 -12.09 -0.93
C GLU A 302 0.52 -13.60 -0.58
N ALA A 303 1.13 -13.94 0.55
CA ALA A 303 1.23 -15.33 1.01
C ALA A 303 -0.13 -15.95 1.33
N LEU A 304 -1.02 -15.24 2.04
CA LEU A 304 -2.38 -15.68 2.33
C LEU A 304 -3.20 -15.88 1.05
N TRP A 305 -3.03 -14.99 0.08
CA TRP A 305 -3.70 -15.10 -1.22
C TRP A 305 -3.25 -16.33 -2.01
N LEU A 306 -1.97 -16.68 -1.94
CA LEU A 306 -1.41 -17.88 -2.55
C LEU A 306 -1.83 -19.16 -1.78
N LEU A 307 -1.92 -19.12 -0.44
CA LEU A 307 -2.42 -20.23 0.37
C LEU A 307 -3.85 -20.63 -0.02
N GLY A 308 -4.70 -19.67 -0.42
CA GLY A 308 -6.02 -19.99 -0.95
C GLY A 308 -6.03 -20.81 -2.23
N ARG A 309 -4.88 -20.97 -2.87
CA ARG A 309 -4.66 -21.78 -4.08
C ARG A 309 -3.72 -22.95 -3.82
N LEU A 310 -3.47 -23.29 -2.56
CA LEU A 310 -2.49 -24.32 -2.17
C LEU A 310 -2.68 -25.63 -2.94
N ASP A 311 -3.91 -26.15 -3.03
CA ASP A 311 -4.22 -27.40 -3.75
C ASP A 311 -3.87 -27.37 -5.24
N LYS A 312 -3.86 -26.17 -5.86
CA LYS A 312 -3.47 -25.99 -7.27
C LYS A 312 -1.96 -25.84 -7.45
N LEU A 313 -1.29 -25.34 -6.42
CA LEU A 313 0.14 -25.06 -6.42
C LEU A 313 0.96 -26.29 -6.00
N VAL A 314 0.46 -27.01 -4.99
CA VAL A 314 1.04 -28.24 -4.45
C VAL A 314 0.32 -29.40 -5.12
N GLN A 315 0.87 -29.83 -6.27
CA GLN A 315 0.34 -30.94 -7.07
C GLN A 315 0.75 -32.30 -6.47
N SER A 316 0.45 -32.49 -5.18
CA SER A 316 0.69 -33.74 -4.45
C SER A 316 -0.65 -34.45 -4.21
N GLU A 317 -0.67 -35.79 -4.34
CA GLU A 317 -1.86 -36.59 -4.01
C GLU A 317 -2.19 -36.51 -2.51
N GLU A 318 -1.15 -36.41 -1.66
CA GLU A 318 -1.27 -36.25 -0.21
C GLU A 318 -0.37 -35.09 0.28
N PRO A 319 -0.84 -33.83 0.22
CA PRO A 319 -0.04 -32.71 0.67
C PRO A 319 0.17 -32.75 2.18
N ASN A 320 1.41 -32.55 2.63
CA ASN A 320 1.85 -32.55 4.03
C ASN A 320 1.43 -31.26 4.75
N ILE A 321 0.13 -30.98 4.77
CA ILE A 321 -0.45 -29.82 5.43
C ILE A 321 -0.56 -30.12 6.93
N PRO A 322 -0.06 -29.24 7.82
CA PRO A 322 -0.17 -29.43 9.26
C PRO A 322 -1.62 -29.64 9.71
N ARG A 323 -1.89 -30.74 10.42
CA ARG A 323 -3.22 -31.09 10.96
C ARG A 323 -3.31 -30.97 12.48
N ASP A 324 -2.19 -30.78 13.16
CA ASP A 324 -2.02 -30.73 14.61
C ASP A 324 -1.74 -29.32 15.15
N ARG A 325 -1.49 -28.36 14.24
CA ARG A 325 -1.13 -26.97 14.55
C ARG A 325 -1.58 -26.03 13.43
N PRO A 326 -1.74 -24.72 13.70
CA PRO A 326 -2.06 -23.74 12.65
C PRO A 326 -0.93 -23.65 11.61
N LEU A 327 -1.31 -23.39 10.36
CA LEU A 327 -0.36 -23.12 9.29
C LEU A 327 0.29 -21.75 9.50
N ASP A 328 1.61 -21.71 9.58
CA ASP A 328 2.41 -20.53 9.89
C ASP A 328 2.77 -19.74 8.63
N VAL A 329 2.15 -18.57 8.43
CA VAL A 329 2.45 -17.71 7.27
C VAL A 329 3.87 -17.12 7.36
N ASP A 330 4.31 -16.74 8.56
CA ASP A 330 5.65 -16.19 8.79
C ASP A 330 6.75 -17.24 8.51
N ALA A 331 6.48 -18.52 8.77
CA ALA A 331 7.40 -19.60 8.38
C ALA A 331 7.50 -19.76 6.86
N VAL A 332 6.37 -19.67 6.14
CA VAL A 332 6.37 -19.72 4.67
C VAL A 332 7.18 -18.55 4.10
N LEU A 333 6.99 -17.34 4.61
CA LEU A 333 7.75 -16.16 4.18
C LEU A 333 9.24 -16.26 4.49
N ARG A 334 9.62 -16.75 5.68
CA ARG A 334 11.03 -17.00 6.02
C ARG A 334 11.66 -18.04 5.09
N LYS A 335 10.94 -19.12 4.77
CA LYS A 335 11.40 -20.14 3.81
C LYS A 335 11.54 -19.55 2.40
N ALA A 336 10.57 -18.75 1.96
CA ALA A 336 10.64 -18.04 0.67
C ALA A 336 11.87 -17.13 0.60
N ASN A 337 12.15 -16.39 1.67
CA ASN A 337 13.34 -15.55 1.76
C ASN A 337 14.64 -16.35 1.74
N ALA A 338 14.71 -17.49 2.42
CA ALA A 338 15.89 -18.35 2.35
C ALA A 338 16.15 -18.85 0.91
N ILE A 339 15.10 -19.24 0.18
CA ILE A 339 15.20 -19.64 -1.23
C ILE A 339 15.62 -18.46 -2.11
N PHE A 340 15.05 -17.27 -1.88
CA PHE A 340 15.43 -16.05 -2.58
C PHE A 340 16.91 -15.73 -2.39
N VAL A 341 17.39 -15.74 -1.15
CA VAL A 341 18.78 -15.40 -0.81
C VAL A 341 19.75 -16.41 -1.43
N GLU A 342 19.46 -17.71 -1.35
CA GLU A 342 20.32 -18.73 -1.94
C GLU A 342 20.36 -18.63 -3.47
N HIS A 343 19.20 -18.49 -4.10
CA HIS A 343 19.15 -18.33 -5.56
C HIS A 343 19.94 -17.09 -6.02
N ASN A 344 19.83 -15.97 -5.32
CA ASN A 344 20.57 -14.76 -5.65
C ASN A 344 22.08 -14.85 -5.32
N ARG A 345 22.48 -15.74 -4.40
CA ARG A 345 23.89 -16.08 -4.14
C ARG A 345 24.48 -16.84 -5.32
N GLU A 346 23.78 -17.87 -5.79
CA GLU A 346 24.20 -18.70 -6.94
C GLU A 346 24.32 -17.85 -8.21
N MET A 347 23.39 -16.92 -8.41
CA MET A 347 23.36 -16.03 -9.58
C MET A 347 24.32 -14.84 -9.50
N GLY A 348 24.96 -14.59 -8.35
CA GLY A 348 25.92 -13.50 -8.22
C GLY A 348 25.33 -12.09 -8.29
N THR A 349 24.09 -11.90 -7.82
CA THR A 349 23.36 -10.61 -7.94
C THR A 349 23.75 -9.58 -6.86
N ILE A 350 23.17 -8.38 -6.94
CA ILE A 350 23.30 -7.30 -5.94
C ILE A 350 22.99 -7.74 -4.50
N VAL A 351 22.21 -8.82 -4.30
CA VAL A 351 21.91 -9.35 -2.97
C VAL A 351 23.16 -9.87 -2.24
N LEU A 352 24.26 -10.16 -2.97
CA LEU A 352 25.57 -10.46 -2.39
C LEU A 352 26.13 -9.30 -1.56
N GLU A 353 25.74 -8.06 -1.86
CA GLU A 353 26.14 -6.91 -1.05
C GLU A 353 25.48 -6.92 0.34
N CYS A 354 24.44 -7.75 0.53
CA CYS A 354 23.73 -7.90 1.79
C CYS A 354 23.49 -9.37 2.21
N CYS A 355 22.24 -9.84 2.21
CA CYS A 355 21.82 -11.11 2.81
C CYS A 355 22.54 -12.33 2.23
N ALA A 356 22.88 -12.33 0.94
CA ALA A 356 23.54 -13.48 0.32
C ALA A 356 25.00 -13.65 0.75
N SER A 357 25.67 -12.60 1.25
CA SER A 357 26.98 -12.70 1.92
C SER A 357 26.89 -12.90 3.44
N GLY A 358 25.68 -13.10 3.98
CA GLY A 358 25.45 -13.26 5.42
C GLY A 358 25.41 -11.94 6.19
N LYS A 359 25.42 -10.79 5.51
CA LYS A 359 25.23 -9.48 6.13
C LYS A 359 23.75 -9.21 6.36
N GLN A 360 23.44 -8.44 7.42
CA GLN A 360 22.09 -7.97 7.67
C GLN A 360 21.76 -6.78 6.75
N CYS A 361 20.51 -6.70 6.28
CA CYS A 361 20.00 -5.56 5.52
C CYS A 361 18.82 -4.90 6.24
N ASP A 362 18.38 -3.74 5.76
CA ASP A 362 17.25 -2.97 6.32
C ASP A 362 15.87 -3.57 6.04
N GLY A 363 15.80 -4.84 5.64
CA GLY A 363 14.53 -5.50 5.39
C GLY A 363 13.79 -5.82 6.69
N ALA A 364 12.50 -5.51 6.73
CA ALA A 364 11.67 -5.75 7.90
C ALA A 364 11.58 -7.25 8.23
N ARG A 365 11.42 -7.57 9.52
CA ARG A 365 11.16 -8.94 10.03
C ARG A 365 12.19 -9.99 9.58
N GLY A 366 13.42 -9.57 9.30
CA GLY A 366 14.52 -10.48 8.89
C GLY A 366 14.39 -11.04 7.47
N LEU A 367 13.49 -10.48 6.64
CA LEU A 367 13.47 -10.78 5.21
C LEU A 367 14.40 -9.81 4.46
N CYS A 368 14.94 -10.23 3.32
CA CYS A 368 15.81 -9.41 2.49
C CYS A 368 15.04 -8.21 1.91
N ARG A 369 15.63 -7.01 2.00
CA ARG A 369 15.06 -5.79 1.39
C ARG A 369 14.79 -5.93 -0.11
N HIS A 370 15.64 -6.66 -0.83
CA HIS A 370 15.46 -6.91 -2.26
C HIS A 370 14.29 -7.85 -2.57
N LEU A 371 13.92 -8.73 -1.63
CA LEU A 371 12.70 -9.53 -1.79
C LEU A 371 11.46 -8.63 -1.71
N TYR A 372 11.45 -7.67 -0.77
CA TYR A 372 10.39 -6.66 -0.71
C TYR A 372 10.36 -5.70 -1.90
N ASP A 373 11.42 -5.66 -2.70
CA ASP A 373 11.46 -4.87 -3.93
C ASP A 373 11.34 -5.71 -5.21
N SER A 374 11.07 -7.01 -5.07
CA SER A 374 10.79 -7.88 -6.22
C SER A 374 9.34 -7.73 -6.68
N ALA A 375 9.09 -7.85 -7.99
CA ALA A 375 7.73 -7.79 -8.52
C ALA A 375 6.81 -8.85 -7.87
N PRO A 376 5.51 -8.56 -7.62
CA PRO A 376 4.58 -9.50 -7.00
C PRO A 376 4.45 -10.82 -7.75
N ALA A 377 4.55 -10.78 -9.08
CA ALA A 377 4.40 -11.92 -9.96
C ALA A 377 5.44 -11.89 -11.09
N GLY A 378 5.63 -13.04 -11.73
CA GLY A 378 6.63 -13.23 -12.78
C GLY A 378 7.78 -14.13 -12.35
N GLU A 379 8.65 -14.44 -13.29
CA GLU A 379 9.90 -15.15 -13.02
C GLU A 379 10.74 -14.30 -12.06
N TYR A 380 11.21 -14.91 -10.96
CA TYR A 380 11.94 -14.21 -9.90
C TYR A 380 11.16 -13.14 -9.12
N GLY A 381 9.83 -13.10 -9.25
CA GLY A 381 8.98 -12.29 -8.36
C GLY A 381 8.78 -12.91 -6.98
N THR A 382 8.15 -12.18 -6.05
CA THR A 382 7.85 -12.68 -4.70
C THR A 382 6.97 -13.93 -4.72
N SER A 383 5.90 -13.94 -5.53
CA SER A 383 5.04 -15.12 -5.67
C SER A 383 5.82 -16.36 -6.10
N HIS A 384 6.85 -16.23 -6.94
CA HIS A 384 7.68 -17.36 -7.37
C HIS A 384 8.37 -18.03 -6.17
N TYR A 385 8.99 -17.23 -5.29
CA TYR A 385 9.67 -17.77 -4.10
C TYR A 385 8.69 -18.25 -3.03
N ILE A 386 7.55 -17.60 -2.87
CA ILE A 386 6.49 -18.05 -1.96
C ILE A 386 5.91 -19.39 -2.43
N ILE A 387 5.61 -19.53 -3.72
CA ILE A 387 5.12 -20.79 -4.30
C ILE A 387 6.17 -21.89 -4.14
N LYS A 388 7.44 -21.63 -4.44
CA LYS A 388 8.53 -22.59 -4.20
C LYS A 388 8.62 -23.00 -2.72
N ALA A 389 8.47 -22.06 -1.79
CA ALA A 389 8.45 -22.36 -0.36
C ALA A 389 7.27 -23.27 0.00
N MET A 390 6.06 -22.98 -0.48
CA MET A 390 4.88 -23.81 -0.25
C MET A 390 5.05 -25.23 -0.79
N ILE A 391 5.55 -25.37 -2.03
CA ILE A 391 5.81 -26.68 -2.63
C ILE A 391 6.81 -27.47 -1.76
N LEU A 392 7.93 -26.87 -1.37
CA LEU A 392 8.94 -27.55 -0.56
C LEU A 392 8.49 -27.86 0.88
N MET A 393 7.50 -27.13 1.41
CA MET A 393 7.00 -27.31 2.77
C MET A 393 5.84 -28.31 2.85
N PHE A 394 5.04 -28.43 1.79
CA PHE A 394 3.77 -29.13 1.82
C PHE A 394 3.63 -30.24 0.76
N THR A 395 4.65 -30.48 -0.07
CA THR A 395 4.82 -31.75 -0.78
C THR A 395 5.50 -32.73 0.15
#